data_AF-A0AAU3WEC6-F1
#
_entry.id   AF-A0AAU3WEC6-F1
#
_cell.length_a   1.000
_cell.length_b   1.000
_cell.length_c   1.000
_cell.angle_alpha   90.00
_cell.angle_beta   90.00
_cell.angle_gamma   90.00
#
_symmetry.space_group_name_H-M   'P 1'
#
loop_
_entity.id
_entity.type
_entity.pdbx_description
1 polymer ?
#
loop_
_entity_poly.entity_id
_entity_poly.type
_entity_poly.pdbx_seq_one_letter_code
_entity_poly.pdbx_strand_id
1 'polypeptide(L)'
;MKLVDIRLRFIAEEMTAKELVQFQRQLDSEPELRSRVRRIAADDASAGPEGRMGSSMAQLLAVSLGSGGAVSALVAVLPSLLRARRSDTTVEVTLPDGRSAKITAGSAEDARALLESALRDHSSQG
;
A
#
# COMPACT_ATOMS: atom_id res chain seq x y z
N MET A 1 -20.21 -1.33 -6.78
CA MET A 1 -18.76 -1.65 -6.88
C MET A 1 -18.23 -1.80 -5.47
N LYS A 2 -17.63 -2.95 -5.15
CA LYS A 2 -17.11 -3.22 -3.81
C LYS A 2 -15.70 -2.61 -3.71
N LEU A 3 -15.49 -1.75 -2.72
CA LEU A 3 -14.17 -1.17 -2.44
C LEU A 3 -13.33 -2.20 -1.69
N VAL A 4 -12.12 -2.44 -2.16
CA VAL A 4 -11.12 -3.27 -1.51
C VAL A 4 -10.17 -2.35 -0.77
N ASP A 5 -10.21 -2.40 0.56
CA ASP A 5 -9.25 -1.67 1.38
C ASP A 5 -7.94 -2.45 1.46
N ILE A 6 -6.88 -1.91 0.87
CA ILE A 6 -5.53 -2.48 0.95
C ILE A 6 -4.70 -1.68 1.95
N ARG A 7 -3.80 -2.37 2.65
CA ARG A 7 -2.89 -1.77 3.63
C ARG A 7 -1.48 -1.72 3.06
N LEU A 8 -0.93 -0.52 2.93
CA LEU A 8 0.45 -0.26 2.59
C LEU A 8 1.26 -0.12 3.88
N ARG A 9 2.16 -1.07 4.11
CA ARG A 9 3.14 -1.04 5.20
C ARG A 9 4.49 -0.68 4.61
N PHE A 10 5.12 0.34 5.17
CA PHE A 10 6.46 0.70 4.74
C PHE A 10 7.52 0.03 5.61
N ILE A 11 8.42 -0.68 4.95
CA ILE A 11 9.57 -1.34 5.55
C ILE A 11 10.78 -0.46 5.25
N ALA A 12 11.04 0.50 6.14
CA ALA A 12 12.22 1.33 6.16
C ALA A 12 12.66 1.55 7.60
N GLU A 13 13.96 1.48 7.87
CA GLU A 13 14.52 1.68 9.21
C GLU A 13 14.22 3.09 9.76
N GLU A 14 14.20 4.10 8.88
CA GLU A 14 13.93 5.50 9.24
C GLU A 14 12.81 6.10 8.38
N MET A 15 11.56 5.66 8.62
CA MET A 15 10.39 6.35 8.07
C MET A 15 9.83 7.37 9.08
N THR A 16 10.07 8.66 8.86
CA THR A 16 9.52 9.72 9.73
C THR A 16 8.05 10.03 9.43
N ALA A 17 7.31 10.54 10.41
CA ALA A 17 5.90 10.94 10.21
C ALA A 17 5.72 11.97 9.08
N LYS A 18 6.69 12.87 8.89
CA LYS A 18 6.71 13.85 7.79
C LYS A 18 6.81 13.16 6.44
N GLU A 19 7.65 12.14 6.34
CA GLU A 19 7.83 11.33 5.13
C GLU A 19 6.56 10.55 4.77
N LEU A 20 5.83 10.02 5.76
CA LEU A 20 4.53 9.40 5.54
C LEU A 20 3.48 10.39 5.02
N VAL A 21 3.46 11.62 5.57
CA VAL A 21 2.54 12.68 5.11
C VAL A 21 2.88 13.15 3.69
N GLN A 22 4.16 13.21 3.33
CA GLN A 22 4.57 13.50 1.95
C GLN A 22 4.08 12.41 1.00
N PHE A 23 4.26 11.14 1.38
CA PHE A 23 3.79 10.00 0.59
C PHE A 23 2.28 10.01 0.42
N GLN A 24 1.54 10.24 1.51
CA GLN A 24 0.08 10.37 1.47
C GLN A 24 -0.34 11.47 0.49
N ARG A 25 0.29 12.65 0.53
CA ARG A 25 -0.04 13.76 -0.38
C ARG A 25 0.26 13.44 -1.83
N GLN A 26 1.34 12.73 -2.11
CA GLN A 26 1.69 12.35 -3.47
C GLN A 26 0.73 11.29 -4.03
N LEU A 27 0.29 10.34 -3.20
CA LEU A 27 -0.81 9.45 -3.59
C LEU A 27 -2.12 10.24 -3.79
N ASP A 28 -2.43 11.20 -2.91
CA ASP A 28 -3.65 12.01 -3.04
C ASP A 28 -3.64 12.95 -4.27
N SER A 29 -2.44 13.25 -4.79
CA SER A 29 -2.26 13.98 -6.04
C SER A 29 -2.74 13.18 -7.27
N GLU A 30 -2.81 11.85 -7.17
CA GLU A 30 -3.33 11.02 -8.24
C GLU A 30 -4.86 11.07 -8.23
N PRO A 31 -5.52 11.45 -9.33
CA PRO A 31 -6.98 11.62 -9.36
C PRO A 31 -7.73 10.32 -9.02
N GLU A 32 -7.11 9.17 -9.29
CA GLU A 32 -7.68 7.86 -8.99
C GLU A 32 -7.42 7.37 -7.56
N LEU A 33 -6.59 8.05 -6.77
CA LEU A 33 -6.31 7.71 -5.37
C LEU A 33 -6.72 8.85 -4.42
N ARG A 34 -7.04 10.02 -4.97
CA ARG A 34 -7.53 11.17 -4.23
C ARG A 34 -8.70 10.79 -3.34
N SER A 35 -8.62 11.18 -2.07
CA SER A 35 -9.61 10.84 -1.03
C SER A 35 -9.78 9.33 -0.74
N ARG A 36 -8.92 8.46 -1.30
CA ARG A 36 -8.92 7.01 -1.03
C ARG A 36 -7.78 6.58 -0.10
N VAL A 37 -6.91 7.50 0.29
CA VAL A 37 -5.73 7.21 1.13
C VAL A 37 -5.94 7.71 2.55
N ARG A 38 -5.92 6.80 3.51
CA ARG A 38 -6.07 7.10 4.94
C ARG A 38 -4.85 6.62 5.73
N ARG A 39 -4.36 7.42 6.67
CA ARG A 39 -3.33 6.98 7.62
C ARG A 39 -3.95 6.06 8.66
N ILE A 40 -3.32 4.92 8.88
CA ILE A 40 -3.68 3.97 9.95
C ILE A 40 -2.57 3.99 10.99
N ALA A 41 -2.96 4.07 12.27
CA ALA A 41 -2.00 3.94 13.36
C ALA A 41 -1.58 2.46 13.48
N ALA A 42 -0.29 2.22 13.72
CA ALA A 42 0.23 0.85 13.89
C ALA A 42 -0.47 0.03 14.99
N ASP A 43 -1.11 0.71 15.94
CA ASP A 43 -1.89 0.10 17.02
C ASP A 43 -3.20 -0.54 16.52
N ASP A 44 -3.78 -0.01 15.44
CA ASP A 44 -5.00 -0.53 14.79
C ASP A 44 -4.68 -1.74 13.88
N ALA A 45 -3.39 -2.04 13.67
CA ALA A 45 -2.92 -3.23 12.97
C ALA A 45 -3.02 -4.49 13.85
N SER A 46 -4.19 -4.74 14.41
CA SER A 46 -4.47 -6.03 15.02
C SER A 46 -4.47 -7.13 13.94
N ALA A 47 -3.63 -8.15 14.18
CA ALA A 47 -3.63 -9.48 13.59
C ALA A 47 -3.19 -9.63 12.11
N GLY A 48 -1.87 -9.56 11.87
CA GLY A 48 -1.21 -10.47 10.93
C GLY A 48 -0.61 -11.66 11.70
N PRO A 49 -0.48 -12.87 11.11
CA PRO A 49 -0.26 -14.14 11.83
C PRO A 49 1.11 -14.32 12.50
N GLU A 50 1.99 -13.32 12.52
CA GLU A 50 3.30 -13.47 13.11
C GLU A 50 3.54 -12.37 14.14
N GLY A 51 3.31 -12.72 15.40
CA GLY A 51 3.71 -11.94 16.57
C GLY A 51 5.23 -11.74 16.57
N ARG A 52 5.71 -10.71 15.89
CA ARG A 52 7.04 -10.18 16.07
C ARG A 52 6.94 -8.94 16.95
N MET A 53 7.09 -9.17 18.25
CA MET A 53 7.61 -8.15 19.18
C MET A 53 8.77 -7.43 18.49
N GLY A 54 8.65 -6.12 18.32
CA GLY A 54 9.63 -5.35 17.57
C GLY A 54 9.15 -3.93 17.32
N SER A 55 9.24 -3.12 18.36
CA SER A 55 9.09 -1.67 18.36
C SER A 55 9.91 -1.01 17.25
N SER A 56 9.30 -0.79 16.10
CA SER A 56 9.66 0.26 15.16
C SER A 56 8.35 0.76 14.61
N MET A 57 8.07 2.06 14.70
CA MET A 57 6.80 2.68 14.28
C MET A 57 6.48 2.32 12.82
N ALA A 58 5.82 1.18 12.60
CA ALA A 58 5.47 0.72 11.27
C ALA A 58 4.43 1.68 10.74
N GLN A 59 4.86 2.55 9.83
CA GLN A 59 3.97 3.56 9.26
C GLN A 59 3.09 2.87 8.22
N LEU A 60 1.78 3.03 8.38
CA LEU A 60 0.75 2.32 7.63
C LEU A 60 -0.18 3.30 6.93
N LEU A 61 -0.53 3.01 5.68
CA LEU A 61 -1.57 3.69 4.92
C LEU A 61 -2.60 2.67 4.47
N ALA A 62 -3.88 2.94 4.64
CA ALA A 62 -4.94 2.26 3.93
C ALA A 62 -5.24 2.99 2.62
N VAL A 63 -5.44 2.22 1.56
CA VAL A 63 -5.88 2.70 0.25
C VAL A 63 -7.09 1.90 -0.19
N SER A 64 -8.20 2.59 -0.44
CA SER A 64 -9.42 1.94 -0.91
C SER A 64 -9.43 1.86 -2.44
N LEU A 65 -9.21 0.66 -2.98
CA LEU A 65 -9.21 0.36 -4.42
C LEU A 65 -10.58 -0.19 -4.84
N GLY A 66 -11.33 0.54 -5.66
CA GLY A 66 -12.65 0.12 -6.16
C GLY A 66 -12.70 -0.19 -7.66
N SER A 67 -11.60 0.06 -8.39
CA SER A 67 -11.52 -0.02 -9.84
C SER A 67 -10.09 -0.33 -10.29
N GLY A 68 -9.95 -0.97 -11.47
CA GLY A 68 -8.63 -1.26 -12.06
C GLY A 68 -7.78 -0.01 -12.35
N GLY A 69 -8.42 1.16 -12.51
CA GLY A 69 -7.73 2.43 -12.66
C GLY A 69 -7.00 2.86 -11.37
N ALA A 70 -7.64 2.74 -10.20
CA ALA A 70 -6.99 3.03 -8.91
C ALA A 70 -5.75 2.15 -8.68
N VAL A 71 -5.77 0.90 -9.13
CA VAL A 71 -4.60 0.00 -9.09
C VAL A 71 -3.50 0.48 -10.01
N SER A 72 -3.84 0.84 -11.24
CA SER A 72 -2.88 1.33 -12.23
C SER A 72 -2.21 2.62 -11.76
N ALA A 73 -2.97 3.55 -11.19
CA ALA A 73 -2.44 4.78 -10.59
C ALA A 73 -1.48 4.48 -9.43
N LEU A 74 -1.86 3.58 -8.52
CA LEU A 74 -1.00 3.17 -7.40
C LEU A 74 0.32 2.56 -7.89
N VAL A 75 0.24 1.66 -8.85
CA VAL A 75 1.41 1.01 -9.46
C VAL A 75 2.27 1.99 -10.25
N ALA A 76 1.68 2.99 -10.89
CA ALA A 76 2.43 4.00 -11.65
C ALA A 76 3.17 4.99 -10.73
N VAL A 77 2.55 5.38 -9.62
CA VAL A 77 3.11 6.35 -8.68
C VAL A 77 4.14 5.71 -7.73
N LEU A 78 3.98 4.43 -7.36
CA LEU A 78 4.88 3.69 -6.47
C LEU A 78 6.36 3.68 -6.90
N PRO A 79 6.75 3.27 -8.12
CA PRO A 79 8.14 3.26 -8.54
C PRO A 79 8.72 4.68 -8.61
N SER A 80 7.91 5.67 -8.97
CA SER A 80 8.31 7.09 -8.95
C SER A 80 8.60 7.57 -7.52
N LEU A 81 7.76 7.18 -6.56
CA LEU A 81 7.91 7.46 -5.13
C LEU A 81 9.12 6.74 -4.52
N LEU A 82 9.31 5.47 -4.87
CA LEU A 82 10.43 4.65 -4.40
C LEU A 82 11.75 5.16 -4.97
N ARG A 83 11.78 5.57 -6.24
CA ARG A 83 12.96 6.15 -6.89
C ARG A 83 13.26 7.57 -6.40
N ALA A 84 12.25 8.34 -6.01
CA ALA A 84 12.44 9.63 -5.36
C ALA A 84 13.12 9.50 -3.97
N ARG A 85 13.06 8.31 -3.35
CA ARG A 85 13.86 8.00 -2.16
C ARG A 85 15.21 7.42 -2.53
N ARG A 86 16.25 7.96 -1.89
CA ARG A 86 17.62 7.45 -1.93
C ARG A 86 17.81 6.14 -1.14
N SER A 87 16.88 5.79 -0.25
CA SER A 87 16.92 4.55 0.53
C SER A 87 15.99 3.51 -0.07
N ASP A 88 16.49 2.29 -0.18
CA ASP A 88 15.85 1.06 -0.67
C ASP A 88 14.56 0.74 0.13
N THR A 89 13.54 1.55 -0.06
CA THR A 89 12.30 1.51 0.72
C THR A 89 11.43 0.42 0.12
N THR A 90 11.07 -0.59 0.91
CA THR A 90 10.15 -1.64 0.48
C THR A 90 8.75 -1.32 1.00
N VAL A 91 7.74 -1.39 0.13
CA VAL A 91 6.33 -1.23 0.51
C VAL A 91 5.67 -2.59 0.47
N GLU A 92 5.25 -3.10 1.62
CA GLU A 92 4.45 -4.31 1.71
C GLU A 92 2.96 -3.95 1.62
N VAL A 93 2.28 -4.49 0.62
CA VAL A 93 0.87 -4.29 0.37
C VAL A 93 0.10 -5.51 0.83
N THR A 94 -0.73 -5.35 1.83
CA THR A 94 -1.59 -6.39 2.37
C THR A 94 -3.03 -6.16 1.90
N LEU A 95 -3.59 -7.18 1.27
CA LEU A 95 -4.98 -7.23 0.84
C LEU A 95 -5.88 -7.62 2.01
N PRO A 96 -7.18 -7.27 1.97
CA PRO A 96 -8.12 -7.65 3.01
C PRO A 96 -8.38 -9.16 3.05
N ASP A 97 -8.00 -9.86 1.97
CA ASP A 97 -8.03 -11.31 1.85
C ASP A 97 -6.88 -12.02 2.61
N GLY A 98 -5.95 -11.24 3.19
CA GLY A 98 -4.76 -11.77 3.89
C GLY A 98 -3.55 -11.99 3.00
N ARG A 99 -3.69 -11.88 1.67
CA ARG A 99 -2.56 -11.90 0.72
C ARG A 99 -1.70 -10.65 0.88
N SER A 100 -0.37 -10.80 0.85
CA SER A 100 0.57 -9.69 0.92
C SER A 100 1.60 -9.73 -0.20
N ALA A 101 1.96 -8.58 -0.76
CA ALA A 101 2.96 -8.43 -1.81
C ALA A 101 3.97 -7.34 -1.46
N LYS A 102 5.25 -7.59 -1.69
CA LYS A 102 6.32 -6.62 -1.45
C LYS A 102 6.64 -5.89 -2.74
N ILE A 103 6.55 -4.57 -2.70
CA ILE A 103 6.79 -3.68 -3.83
C ILE A 103 8.08 -2.93 -3.59
N THR A 104 8.99 -3.07 -4.54
CA THR A 104 10.24 -2.32 -4.64
C THR A 104 10.23 -1.53 -5.95
N ALA A 105 11.21 -0.64 -6.14
CA ALA A 105 11.32 0.14 -7.36
C ALA A 105 11.44 -0.72 -8.64
N GLY A 106 11.86 -1.99 -8.52
CA GLY A 106 11.96 -2.95 -9.63
C GLY A 106 10.79 -3.92 -9.77
N SER A 107 9.90 -4.04 -8.77
CA SER A 107 8.83 -5.05 -8.74
C SER A 107 7.42 -4.47 -8.82
N ALA A 108 7.28 -3.22 -9.29
CA ALA A 108 5.99 -2.55 -9.40
C ALA A 108 5.01 -3.29 -10.34
N GLU A 109 5.48 -3.85 -11.45
CA GLU A 109 4.62 -4.59 -12.39
C GLU A 109 4.10 -5.90 -11.81
N ASP A 110 4.91 -6.62 -11.03
CA ASP A 110 4.50 -7.86 -10.35
C ASP A 110 3.38 -7.57 -9.33
N ALA A 111 3.54 -6.48 -8.59
CA ALA A 111 2.54 -6.01 -7.65
C ALA A 111 1.21 -5.64 -8.32
N ARG A 112 1.27 -5.06 -9.53
CA ARG A 112 0.08 -4.76 -10.32
C ARG A 112 -0.71 -6.02 -10.63
N ALA A 113 -0.04 -7.03 -11.19
CA ALA A 113 -0.68 -8.28 -11.56
C ALA A 113 -1.34 -8.95 -10.33
N LEU A 114 -0.68 -8.89 -9.17
CA LEU A 114 -1.21 -9.43 -7.92
C LEU A 114 -2.44 -8.64 -7.42
N LEU A 115 -2.40 -7.30 -7.45
CA LEU A 115 -3.54 -6.45 -7.06
C LEU A 115 -4.73 -6.61 -8.00
N GLU A 116 -4.49 -6.64 -9.32
CA GLU A 116 -5.53 -6.88 -10.33
C GLU A 116 -6.16 -8.27 -10.15
N SER A 117 -5.35 -9.28 -9.88
CA SER A 117 -5.82 -10.64 -9.60
C SER A 117 -6.67 -10.69 -8.32
N ALA A 118 -6.24 -10.00 -7.27
CA ALA A 118 -6.98 -9.97 -6.01
C ALA A 118 -8.30 -9.20 -6.11
N LEU A 119 -8.36 -8.12 -6.90
CA LEU A 119 -9.61 -7.42 -7.20
C LEU A 119 -10.59 -8.29 -8.00
N ARG A 120 -10.07 -9.03 -8.98
CA ARG A 120 -10.87 -9.98 -9.76
C ARG A 120 -11.43 -11.08 -8.86
N ASP A 121 -10.60 -11.64 -7.99
CA ASP A 121 -10.98 -12.69 -7.06
C ASP A 121 -12.04 -12.20 -6.05
N HIS A 122 -11.83 -11.01 -5.47
CA HIS A 122 -12.79 -10.39 -4.57
C HIS A 122 -14.13 -10.04 -5.24
N SER A 123 -14.13 -9.84 -6.56
CA SER A 123 -15.35 -9.64 -7.36
C SER A 123 -16.08 -10.94 -7.72
N SER A 124 -15.43 -12.11 -7.65
CA SER A 124 -16.04 -13.42 -7.93
C SER A 124 -16.63 -14.12 -6.70
N GLN A 125 -16.34 -13.63 -5.49
CA GLN A 125 -16.89 -14.13 -4.22
C GLN A 125 -18.25 -13.47 -3.84
N GLY A 126 -19.00 -12.98 -4.83
CA GLY A 126 -20.28 -12.28 -4.65
C GLY A 126 -21.45 -13.00 -5.30
#